data_AF-W9QXD9-F1
#
_entry.id   AF-W9QXD9-F1
#
_cell.length_a   1.000
_cell.length_b   1.000
_cell.length_c   1.000
_cell.angle_alpha   90.00
_cell.angle_beta   90.00
_cell.angle_gamma   90.00
#
_symmetry.space_group_name_H-M   'P 1'
#
loop_
_entity.id
_entity.type
_entity.pdbx_description
1 polymer ?
#
loop_
_entity_poly.entity_id
_entity_poly.type
_entity_poly.pdbx_seq_one_letter_code
_entity_poly.pdbx_strand_id
1 'polypeptide(L)'
;MARTKSATTKRSTAAGKSEKQRRTNAERSAFFARREAAKVLRLVLQGDARRRAVGSIKSLVYRPSVRNKKATFALVCQTLKHLCIIKEVLNADGILNSKWKKQEELVYIIVYDILFGQAILSTGDAEKFLSGRRDALVSGLASLLKRRKVKNVQELIALYQSPDISKPRYVRVNTLKLDVESARLELEKQYSVQKDELVPDLLILPPGCDLHNHPLVVNGSIFLQGKASSMVAAALDPKPGWEVVAYALLADIDG
;
A
#
# COMPACT_ATOMS: atom_id res chain seq x y z
N MET A 1 59.32 -53.87 -32.72
CA MET A 1 59.78 -52.56 -32.20
C MET A 1 58.83 -51.47 -32.70
N ALA A 2 57.82 -51.14 -31.90
CA ALA A 2 56.78 -50.16 -32.23
C ALA A 2 57.19 -48.78 -31.70
N ARG A 3 57.22 -47.77 -32.59
CA ARG A 3 57.54 -46.37 -32.26
C ARG A 3 56.24 -45.57 -32.15
N THR A 4 55.95 -45.15 -30.93
CA THR A 4 54.91 -44.21 -30.50
C THR A 4 55.09 -42.83 -31.15
N LYS A 5 54.01 -42.24 -31.67
CA LYS A 5 53.92 -40.80 -31.96
C LYS A 5 52.72 -40.22 -31.22
N SER A 6 53.02 -39.22 -30.41
CA SER A 6 52.14 -38.48 -29.51
C SER A 6 51.18 -37.56 -30.28
N ALA A 7 49.89 -37.68 -29.99
CA ALA A 7 48.87 -36.76 -30.44
C ALA A 7 48.92 -35.50 -29.56
N THR A 8 49.30 -34.37 -30.15
CA THR A 8 49.31 -33.06 -29.50
C THR A 8 47.92 -32.42 -29.66
N THR A 9 47.21 -32.30 -28.54
CA THR A 9 45.89 -31.68 -28.43
C THR A 9 45.97 -30.17 -28.72
N LYS A 10 45.48 -29.73 -29.89
CA LYS A 10 45.23 -28.31 -30.16
C LYS A 10 44.04 -27.83 -29.35
N ARG A 11 44.30 -27.03 -28.32
CA ARG A 11 43.32 -26.21 -27.59
C ARG A 11 42.72 -25.19 -28.56
N SER A 12 41.46 -25.37 -28.93
CA SER A 12 40.64 -24.31 -29.52
C SER A 12 40.03 -23.46 -28.40
N THR A 13 40.10 -22.16 -28.64
CA THR A 13 39.66 -21.04 -27.81
C THR A 13 38.17 -21.12 -27.45
N ALA A 14 37.87 -21.34 -26.17
CA ALA A 14 36.52 -21.15 -25.63
C ALA A 14 36.36 -19.70 -25.16
N ALA A 15 35.54 -18.98 -25.92
CA ALA A 15 35.09 -17.62 -25.73
C ALA A 15 34.76 -17.25 -24.27
N GLY A 16 35.20 -16.06 -23.88
CA GLY A 16 34.67 -15.36 -22.73
C GLY A 16 33.16 -15.19 -22.85
N LYS A 17 32.41 -15.91 -22.03
CA LYS A 17 31.01 -15.60 -21.75
C LYS A 17 30.96 -14.93 -20.40
N SER A 18 30.68 -13.63 -20.44
CA SER A 18 30.38 -12.77 -19.30
C SER A 18 29.42 -13.45 -18.32
N GLU A 19 29.86 -13.61 -17.07
CA GLU A 19 29.01 -13.97 -15.94
C GLU A 19 27.97 -12.86 -15.70
N LYS A 20 26.83 -12.93 -16.41
CA LYS A 20 25.62 -12.27 -15.95
C LYS A 20 25.09 -13.08 -14.77
N GLN A 21 25.44 -12.65 -13.56
CA GLN A 21 24.89 -13.11 -12.28
C GLN A 21 23.41 -13.46 -12.45
N ARG A 22 23.07 -14.74 -12.30
CA ARG A 22 21.72 -15.25 -12.53
C ARG A 22 20.82 -14.75 -11.40
N ARG A 23 20.13 -13.63 -11.66
CA ARG A 23 19.22 -12.92 -10.73
C ARG A 23 18.39 -13.88 -9.88
N THR A 24 18.26 -13.59 -8.58
CA THR A 24 17.34 -14.33 -7.72
C THR A 24 15.89 -14.03 -8.13
N ASN A 25 14.98 -14.98 -7.91
CA ASN A 25 13.55 -14.77 -8.23
C ASN A 25 12.96 -13.63 -7.38
N ALA A 26 13.45 -13.45 -6.15
CA ALA A 26 13.04 -12.36 -5.26
C ALA A 26 13.41 -10.97 -5.81
N GLU A 27 14.64 -10.79 -6.29
CA GLU A 27 15.09 -9.53 -6.92
C GLU A 27 14.24 -9.14 -8.14
N ARG A 28 13.92 -10.13 -8.98
CA ARG A 28 13.06 -9.91 -10.15
C ARG A 28 11.67 -9.47 -9.71
N SER A 29 11.11 -10.15 -8.72
CA SER A 29 9.79 -9.84 -8.19
C SER A 29 9.72 -8.43 -7.60
N ALA A 30 10.72 -8.03 -6.81
CA ALA A 30 10.82 -6.68 -6.24
C ALA A 30 10.99 -5.61 -7.32
N PHE A 31 11.82 -5.86 -8.34
CA PHE A 31 11.98 -4.96 -9.48
C PHE A 31 10.65 -4.70 -10.20
N PHE A 32 9.89 -5.75 -10.50
CA PHE A 32 8.58 -5.59 -11.14
C PHE A 32 7.59 -4.87 -10.22
N ALA A 33 7.56 -5.20 -8.92
CA ALA A 33 6.69 -4.54 -7.95
C ALA A 33 6.93 -3.02 -7.90
N ARG A 34 8.19 -2.55 -7.96
CA ARG A 34 8.49 -1.10 -8.03
C ARG A 34 7.91 -0.44 -9.27
N ARG A 35 8.05 -1.09 -10.43
CA ARG A 35 7.53 -0.57 -11.71
C ARG A 35 6.01 -0.57 -11.74
N GLU A 36 5.36 -1.59 -11.17
CA GLU A 36 3.91 -1.65 -10.99
C GLU A 36 3.43 -0.57 -10.00
N ALA A 37 4.10 -0.42 -8.87
CA ALA A 37 3.78 0.58 -7.86
C ALA A 37 3.93 2.01 -8.39
N ALA A 38 4.96 2.30 -9.18
CA ALA A 38 5.13 3.60 -9.83
C ALA A 38 3.96 3.93 -10.78
N LYS A 39 3.43 2.95 -11.51
CA LYS A 39 2.24 3.15 -12.37
C LYS A 39 1.00 3.45 -11.55
N VAL A 40 0.77 2.71 -10.46
CA VAL A 40 -0.37 2.94 -9.56
C VAL A 40 -0.23 4.31 -8.88
N LEU A 41 0.94 4.64 -8.35
CA LEU A 41 1.22 5.91 -7.70
C LEU A 41 0.99 7.09 -8.66
N ARG A 42 1.41 6.96 -9.92
CA ARG A 42 1.11 7.95 -10.97
C ARG A 42 -0.39 8.19 -11.15
N LEU A 43 -1.20 7.13 -11.20
CA LEU A 43 -2.65 7.29 -11.31
C LEU A 43 -3.22 8.03 -10.08
N VAL A 44 -2.77 7.65 -8.88
CA VAL A 44 -3.21 8.27 -7.62
C VAL A 44 -2.86 9.77 -7.59
N LEU A 45 -1.60 10.12 -7.87
CA LEU A 45 -1.14 11.51 -7.85
C LEU A 45 -1.79 12.36 -8.96
N GLN A 46 -2.03 11.78 -10.15
CA GLN A 46 -2.74 12.48 -11.21
C GLN A 46 -4.22 12.70 -10.87
N GLY A 47 -4.86 11.72 -10.21
CA GLY A 47 -6.23 11.85 -9.72
C GLY A 47 -6.35 12.96 -8.68
N ASP A 48 -5.43 12.99 -7.71
CA ASP A 48 -5.32 14.03 -6.70
C ASP A 48 -5.11 15.42 -7.31
N ALA A 49 -4.13 15.57 -8.21
CA ALA A 49 -3.85 16.83 -8.90
C ALA A 49 -5.04 17.35 -9.72
N ARG A 50 -5.88 16.45 -10.24
CA ARG A 50 -7.09 16.79 -11.01
C ARG A 50 -8.36 16.88 -10.16
N ARG A 51 -8.26 16.67 -8.84
CA ARG A 51 -9.40 16.54 -7.91
C ARG A 51 -10.47 15.55 -8.42
N ARG A 52 -10.03 14.45 -9.04
CA ARG A 52 -10.91 13.41 -9.61
C ARG A 52 -10.53 12.06 -9.06
N ALA A 53 -11.51 11.35 -8.49
CA ALA A 53 -11.33 9.97 -8.04
C ALA A 53 -11.05 9.05 -9.24
N VAL A 54 -9.86 8.45 -9.27
CA VAL A 54 -9.46 7.46 -10.28
C VAL A 54 -9.70 6.01 -9.82
N GLY A 55 -10.17 5.84 -8.58
CA GLY A 55 -10.31 4.58 -7.87
C GLY A 55 -9.56 4.60 -6.53
N SER A 56 -9.92 3.71 -5.61
CA SER A 56 -9.15 3.50 -4.39
C SER A 56 -7.81 2.83 -4.70
N ILE A 57 -6.81 3.00 -3.83
CA ILE A 57 -5.51 2.32 -3.99
C ILE A 57 -5.71 0.81 -4.09
N LYS A 58 -6.64 0.26 -3.29
CA LYS A 58 -7.01 -1.16 -3.34
C LYS A 58 -7.54 -1.54 -4.72
N SER A 59 -8.50 -0.82 -5.27
CA SER A 59 -9.06 -1.18 -6.59
C SER A 59 -8.04 -1.05 -7.71
N LEU A 60 -7.14 -0.06 -7.65
CA LEU A 60 -6.06 0.10 -8.63
C LEU A 60 -5.03 -1.03 -8.58
N VAL A 61 -4.63 -1.48 -7.39
CA VAL A 61 -3.63 -2.54 -7.21
C VAL A 61 -4.18 -3.93 -7.54
N TYR A 62 -5.46 -4.18 -7.29
CA TYR A 62 -6.04 -5.52 -7.50
C TYR A 62 -6.50 -5.78 -8.94
N ARG A 63 -6.33 -4.82 -9.86
CA ARG A 63 -6.57 -4.99 -11.31
C ARG A 63 -5.77 -6.18 -11.88
N PRO A 64 -6.28 -6.88 -12.91
CA PRO A 64 -5.58 -7.99 -13.56
C PRO A 64 -4.19 -7.64 -14.11
N SER A 65 -3.94 -6.35 -14.38
CA SER A 65 -2.67 -5.85 -14.90
C SER A 65 -1.51 -5.89 -13.90
N VAL A 66 -1.79 -5.98 -12.60
CA VAL A 66 -0.78 -6.01 -11.53
C VAL A 66 -0.52 -7.44 -11.12
N ARG A 67 0.71 -7.91 -11.33
CA ARG A 67 1.11 -9.28 -10.99
C ARG A 67 1.41 -9.40 -9.51
N ASN A 68 2.23 -8.50 -8.96
CA ASN A 68 2.63 -8.59 -7.56
C ASN A 68 1.75 -7.70 -6.66
N LYS A 69 0.50 -8.13 -6.44
CA LYS A 69 -0.52 -7.35 -5.72
C LYS A 69 -0.07 -6.95 -4.31
N LYS A 70 0.41 -7.91 -3.51
CA LYS A 70 0.79 -7.66 -2.11
C LYS A 70 1.96 -6.69 -1.98
N ALA A 71 3.05 -6.90 -2.73
CA ALA A 71 4.21 -6.01 -2.66
C ALA A 71 3.91 -4.63 -3.25
N THR A 72 3.16 -4.57 -4.35
CA THR A 72 2.73 -3.31 -4.96
C THR A 72 1.86 -2.50 -4.00
N PHE A 73 0.88 -3.13 -3.35
CA PHE A 73 0.01 -2.48 -2.38
C PHE A 73 0.83 -1.88 -1.23
N ALA A 74 1.72 -2.69 -0.64
CA ALA A 74 2.59 -2.26 0.45
C ALA A 74 3.47 -1.06 0.04
N LEU A 75 4.14 -1.14 -1.11
CA LEU A 75 5.02 -0.07 -1.60
C LEU A 75 4.27 1.24 -1.85
N VAL A 76 3.08 1.18 -2.48
CA VAL A 76 2.27 2.37 -2.74
C VAL A 76 1.83 3.02 -1.43
N CYS A 77 1.25 2.24 -0.51
CA CYS A 77 0.78 2.76 0.78
C CYS A 77 1.91 3.38 1.60
N GLN A 78 3.05 2.69 1.70
CA GLN A 78 4.18 3.21 2.46
C GLN A 78 4.82 4.43 1.79
N THR A 79 4.94 4.45 0.46
CA THR A 79 5.49 5.62 -0.24
C THR A 79 4.57 6.83 -0.09
N LEU A 80 3.25 6.66 -0.16
CA LEU A 80 2.30 7.74 0.10
C LEU A 80 2.40 8.26 1.54
N LYS A 81 2.56 7.38 2.53
CA LYS A 81 2.77 7.77 3.94
C LYS A 81 3.99 8.67 4.13
N HIS A 82 5.05 8.46 3.34
CA HIS A 82 6.30 9.21 3.43
C HIS A 82 6.47 10.26 2.33
N LEU A 83 5.45 10.49 1.48
CA LEU A 83 5.61 11.26 0.25
C LEU A 83 6.05 12.71 0.51
N CYS A 84 5.49 13.37 1.53
CA CYS A 84 5.86 14.74 1.90
C CYS A 84 7.35 14.82 2.26
N ILE A 85 7.83 13.87 3.07
CA ILE A 85 9.22 13.78 3.51
C ILE A 85 10.14 13.55 2.30
N ILE A 86 9.78 12.59 1.44
CA ILE A 86 10.55 12.25 0.24
C ILE A 86 10.67 13.46 -0.70
N LYS A 87 9.57 14.21 -0.92
CA LYS A 87 9.59 15.43 -1.74
C LYS A 87 10.49 16.51 -1.14
N GLU A 88 10.44 16.73 0.18
CA GLU A 88 11.31 17.72 0.84
C GLU A 88 12.79 17.37 0.70
N VAL A 89 13.16 16.10 0.90
CA VAL A 89 14.55 15.63 0.75
C VAL A 89 15.03 15.79 -0.70
N LEU A 90 14.21 15.42 -1.69
CA LEU A 90 14.59 15.53 -3.10
C LEU A 90 14.76 16.98 -3.57
N ASN A 91 13.98 17.91 -3.00
CA ASN A 91 14.04 19.33 -3.34
C ASN A 91 15.24 20.05 -2.69
N ALA A 92 15.67 19.63 -1.51
CA ALA A 92 16.76 20.27 -0.78
C ALA A 92 18.13 20.13 -1.48
N ASP A 93 18.37 18.96 -2.09
CA ASP A 93 19.72 18.56 -2.51
C ASP A 93 19.91 18.49 -4.03
N GLY A 94 18.92 18.94 -4.83
CA GLY A 94 19.03 18.95 -6.30
C GLY A 94 19.38 17.58 -6.91
N ILE A 95 18.90 16.50 -6.27
CA ILE A 95 19.39 15.12 -6.49
C ILE A 95 19.02 14.58 -7.87
N LEU A 96 18.00 15.14 -8.53
CA LEU A 96 17.45 14.61 -9.78
C LEU A 96 17.93 15.39 -11.01
N ASN A 97 18.34 14.63 -12.03
CA ASN A 97 18.58 15.17 -13.37
C ASN A 97 17.26 15.28 -14.18
N SER A 98 17.32 15.89 -15.36
CA SER A 98 16.16 16.08 -16.25
C SER A 98 15.48 14.77 -16.67
N LYS A 99 16.23 13.66 -16.79
CA LYS A 99 15.69 12.33 -17.11
C LYS A 99 14.79 11.83 -15.98
N TRP A 100 15.26 11.87 -14.74
CA TRP A 100 14.54 11.32 -13.59
C TRP A 100 13.41 12.23 -13.09
N LYS A 101 13.49 13.54 -13.36
CA LYS A 101 12.36 14.47 -13.19
C LYS A 101 11.14 14.11 -14.05
N LYS A 102 11.30 13.38 -15.16
CA LYS A 102 10.15 12.89 -15.95
C LYS A 102 9.52 11.62 -15.39
N GLN A 103 10.15 10.98 -14.41
CA GLN A 103 9.73 9.71 -13.81
C GLN A 103 9.66 9.84 -12.28
N GLU A 104 9.09 10.94 -11.79
CA GLU A 104 9.08 11.25 -10.36
C GLU A 104 8.44 10.16 -9.52
N GLU A 105 7.38 9.52 -10.00
CA GLU A 105 6.67 8.49 -9.24
C GLU A 105 7.54 7.26 -9.03
N LEU A 106 8.38 6.93 -10.01
CA LEU A 106 9.35 5.86 -9.85
C LEU A 106 10.47 6.26 -8.88
N VAL A 107 10.92 7.52 -8.95
CA VAL A 107 11.91 8.05 -8.01
C VAL A 107 11.38 7.98 -6.58
N TYR A 108 10.14 8.39 -6.33
CA TYR A 108 9.55 8.35 -4.98
C TYR A 108 9.54 6.93 -4.40
N ILE A 109 9.16 5.93 -5.19
CA ILE A 109 9.16 4.51 -4.78
C ILE A 109 10.58 4.03 -4.44
N ILE A 110 11.57 4.35 -5.29
CA ILE A 110 12.96 3.92 -5.07
C ILE A 110 13.58 4.63 -3.86
N VAL A 111 13.32 5.94 -3.70
CA VAL A 111 13.82 6.71 -2.56
C VAL A 111 13.22 6.19 -1.25
N TYR A 112 11.94 5.85 -1.24
CA TYR A 112 11.31 5.16 -0.11
C TYR A 112 12.08 3.87 0.23
N ASP A 113 12.35 3.01 -0.76
CA ASP A 113 13.10 1.76 -0.54
C ASP A 113 14.54 2.00 -0.04
N ILE A 114 15.22 3.04 -0.52
CA ILE A 114 16.59 3.38 -0.11
C ILE A 114 16.63 3.88 1.34
N LEU A 115 15.69 4.76 1.71
CA LEU A 115 15.66 5.43 3.01
C LEU A 115 15.01 4.58 4.11
N PHE A 116 13.94 3.85 3.78
CA PHE A 116 13.08 3.17 4.76
C PHE A 116 12.88 1.68 4.49
N GLY A 117 13.22 1.20 3.29
CA GLY A 117 13.10 -0.20 2.92
C GLY A 117 14.25 -1.08 3.43
N GLN A 118 14.08 -2.39 3.31
CA GLN A 118 15.19 -3.34 3.52
C GLN A 118 16.14 -3.24 2.34
N ALA A 119 17.43 -3.02 2.63
CA ALA A 119 18.48 -2.74 1.65
C ALA A 119 18.67 -3.89 0.64
N ILE A 120 17.88 -3.90 -0.43
CA ILE A 120 17.98 -4.88 -1.52
C ILE A 120 17.97 -4.15 -2.89
N LEU A 121 19.21 -3.89 -3.30
CA LEU A 121 19.84 -4.05 -4.63
C LEU A 121 19.63 -3.02 -5.76
N SER A 122 20.80 -2.70 -6.32
CA SER A 122 21.21 -1.95 -7.50
C SER A 122 20.72 -2.52 -8.84
N THR A 123 19.42 -2.79 -8.96
CA THR A 123 18.86 -3.41 -10.16
C THR A 123 18.06 -2.39 -10.98
N GLY A 124 18.68 -1.88 -12.05
CA GLY A 124 18.09 -0.91 -12.98
C GLY A 124 18.83 0.41 -12.99
N ASP A 125 18.65 1.21 -14.05
CA ASP A 125 19.37 2.49 -14.21
C ASP A 125 18.97 3.51 -13.13
N ALA A 126 17.68 3.53 -12.75
CA ALA A 126 17.16 4.45 -11.75
C ALA A 126 17.69 4.10 -10.36
N GLU A 127 17.68 2.80 -10.04
CA GLU A 127 18.17 2.24 -8.79
C GLU A 127 19.67 2.47 -8.66
N LYS A 128 20.47 2.23 -9.72
CA LYS A 128 21.91 2.51 -9.71
C LYS A 128 22.20 3.99 -9.52
N PHE A 129 21.47 4.86 -10.22
CA PHE A 129 21.65 6.31 -10.11
C PHE A 129 21.36 6.82 -8.70
N LEU A 130 20.24 6.40 -8.10
CA LEU A 130 19.84 6.83 -6.76
C LEU A 130 20.69 6.18 -5.65
N SER A 131 21.09 4.92 -5.82
CA SER A 131 22.04 4.27 -4.90
C SER A 131 23.39 4.98 -4.86
N GLY A 132 23.88 5.50 -5.99
CA GLY A 132 25.09 6.33 -6.03
C GLY A 132 24.95 7.67 -5.30
N ARG A 133 23.73 8.09 -4.94
CA ARG A 133 23.42 9.32 -4.19
C ARG A 133 22.81 9.02 -2.82
N ARG A 134 22.98 7.79 -2.32
CA ARG A 134 22.43 7.36 -1.03
C ARG A 134 22.87 8.26 0.11
N ASP A 135 24.16 8.59 0.19
CA ASP A 135 24.71 9.41 1.27
C ASP A 135 24.10 10.83 1.27
N ALA A 136 23.87 11.39 0.09
CA ALA A 136 23.17 12.66 -0.06
C ALA A 136 21.71 12.56 0.44
N LEU A 137 20.97 11.52 0.04
CA LEU A 137 19.59 11.29 0.49
C LEU A 137 19.50 11.14 2.02
N VAL A 138 20.43 10.39 2.62
CA VAL A 138 20.49 10.19 4.07
C VAL A 138 20.87 11.48 4.79
N SER A 139 21.83 12.25 4.26
CA SER A 139 22.21 13.56 4.79
C SER A 139 21.06 14.57 4.71
N GLY A 140 20.31 14.59 3.61
CA GLY A 140 19.12 15.42 3.42
C GLY A 140 18.03 15.08 4.44
N LEU A 141 17.79 13.78 4.69
CA LEU A 141 16.87 13.33 5.74
C LEU A 141 17.33 13.75 7.14
N ALA A 142 18.62 13.61 7.45
CA ALA A 142 19.19 14.02 8.73
C ALA A 142 19.08 15.54 8.94
N SER A 143 19.32 16.33 7.89
CA SER A 143 19.16 17.78 7.90
C SER A 143 17.70 18.18 8.09
N LEU A 144 16.76 17.44 7.48
CA LEU A 144 15.33 17.64 7.65
C LEU A 144 14.88 17.37 9.09
N LEU A 145 15.37 16.29 9.73
CA LEU A 145 15.08 15.98 11.14
C LEU A 145 15.59 17.10 12.06
N LYS A 146 16.82 17.58 11.84
CA LYS A 146 17.39 18.71 12.60
C LYS A 146 16.56 19.98 12.43
N ARG A 147 16.18 20.33 11.20
CA ARG A 147 15.38 21.52 10.88
C ARG A 147 14.02 21.50 11.58
N ARG A 148 13.38 20.32 11.66
CA ARG A 148 12.09 20.15 12.34
C ARG A 148 12.20 19.90 13.85
N LYS A 149 13.42 19.80 14.39
CA LYS A 149 13.71 19.49 15.81
C LYS A 149 13.08 18.17 16.28
N VAL A 150 13.09 17.18 15.39
CA VAL A 150 12.44 15.88 15.59
C VAL A 150 13.52 14.80 15.77
N LYS A 151 13.29 13.83 16.66
CA LYS A 151 14.30 12.78 16.95
C LYS A 151 14.25 11.61 15.97
N ASN A 152 13.07 11.29 15.45
CA ASN A 152 12.86 10.12 14.60
C ASN A 152 11.91 10.41 13.43
N VAL A 153 11.93 9.53 12.43
CA VAL A 153 11.07 9.69 11.24
C VAL A 153 9.58 9.53 11.59
N GLN A 154 9.22 8.77 12.63
CA GLN A 154 7.81 8.57 13.01
C GLN A 154 7.17 9.87 13.50
N GLU A 155 7.89 10.64 14.32
CA GLU A 155 7.50 11.98 14.74
C GLU A 155 7.37 12.92 13.53
N LEU A 156 8.27 12.80 12.55
CA LEU A 156 8.20 13.60 11.33
C LEU A 156 6.93 13.27 10.53
N ILE A 157 6.58 11.99 10.42
CA ILE A 157 5.33 11.55 9.78
C ILE A 157 4.13 12.07 10.57
N ALA A 158 4.17 12.02 11.91
CA ALA A 158 3.10 12.50 12.77
C ALA A 158 2.82 14.00 12.61
N LEU A 159 3.79 14.80 12.12
CA LEU A 159 3.56 16.21 11.79
C LEU A 159 2.70 16.40 10.52
N TYR A 160 2.75 15.46 9.57
CA TYR A 160 1.96 15.51 8.33
C TYR A 160 0.69 14.68 8.40
N GLN A 161 0.62 13.74 9.32
CA GLN A 161 -0.60 13.01 9.61
C GLN A 161 -1.47 13.84 10.55
N SER A 162 -2.73 14.06 10.18
CA SER A 162 -3.73 14.49 11.16
C SER A 162 -3.67 13.54 12.36
N PRO A 163 -3.84 14.02 13.61
CA PRO A 163 -3.81 13.16 14.78
C PRO A 163 -4.72 11.96 14.51
N ASP A 164 -4.17 10.76 14.65
CA ASP A 164 -4.89 9.51 14.45
C ASP A 164 -5.94 9.43 15.57
N ILE A 165 -7.08 10.08 15.35
CA ILE A 165 -8.24 9.93 16.21
C ILE A 165 -8.63 8.48 16.00
N SER A 166 -8.18 7.63 16.91
CA SER A 166 -8.36 6.18 16.89
C SER A 166 -9.82 5.88 16.56
N LYS A 167 -10.09 5.58 15.29
CA LYS A 167 -11.47 5.54 14.79
C LYS A 167 -12.13 4.28 15.29
N PRO A 168 -13.30 4.37 15.93
CA PRO A 168 -14.04 3.19 16.32
C PRO A 168 -14.34 2.31 15.12
N ARG A 169 -14.44 1.00 15.36
CA ARG A 169 -14.89 0.04 14.35
C ARG A 169 -16.40 -0.04 14.42
N TYR A 170 -17.08 0.45 13.39
CA TYR A 170 -18.52 0.36 13.27
C TYR A 170 -18.94 -0.94 12.57
N VAL A 171 -19.98 -1.57 13.12
CA VAL A 171 -20.54 -2.83 12.65
C VAL A 171 -22.05 -2.69 12.57
N ARG A 172 -22.64 -2.84 11.38
CA ARG A 172 -24.10 -2.84 11.21
C ARG A 172 -24.63 -4.28 11.27
N VAL A 173 -25.63 -4.53 12.09
CA VAL A 173 -26.26 -5.83 12.25
C VAL A 173 -27.30 -6.05 11.15
N ASN A 174 -27.27 -7.22 10.52
CA ASN A 174 -28.31 -7.63 9.60
C ASN A 174 -29.50 -8.19 10.39
N THR A 175 -30.46 -7.32 10.72
CA THR A 175 -31.67 -7.66 11.48
C THR A 175 -32.58 -8.68 10.78
N LEU A 176 -32.34 -8.98 9.50
CA LEU A 176 -33.02 -10.06 8.78
C LEU A 176 -32.45 -11.45 9.11
N LYS A 177 -31.25 -11.53 9.70
CA LYS A 177 -30.55 -12.79 10.01
C LYS A 177 -30.26 -12.98 11.49
N LEU A 178 -29.98 -11.90 12.21
CA LEU A 178 -29.54 -11.93 13.61
C LEU A 178 -30.05 -10.69 14.34
N ASP A 179 -30.53 -10.86 15.56
CA ASP A 179 -30.92 -9.73 16.40
C ASP A 179 -29.70 -9.00 16.96
N VAL A 180 -29.88 -7.72 17.31
CA VAL A 180 -28.79 -6.84 17.75
C VAL A 180 -28.17 -7.30 19.08
N GLU A 181 -28.95 -7.90 19.98
CA GLU A 181 -28.44 -8.37 21.27
C GLU A 181 -27.57 -9.61 21.11
N SER A 182 -28.02 -10.59 20.32
CA SER A 182 -27.23 -11.79 20.04
C SER A 182 -25.94 -11.44 19.31
N ALA A 183 -25.99 -10.51 18.35
CA ALA A 183 -24.78 -10.01 17.67
C ALA A 183 -23.82 -9.34 18.67
N ARG A 184 -24.34 -8.51 19.58
CA ARG A 184 -23.55 -7.86 20.63
C ARG A 184 -22.90 -8.88 21.55
N LEU A 185 -23.67 -9.83 22.09
CA LEU A 185 -23.18 -10.86 23.00
C LEU A 185 -22.08 -11.72 22.36
N GLU A 186 -22.20 -12.07 21.08
CA GLU A 186 -21.18 -12.83 20.39
C GLU A 186 -19.87 -12.04 20.24
N LEU A 187 -19.98 -10.76 19.85
CA LEU A 187 -18.81 -9.88 19.71
C LEU A 187 -18.18 -9.52 21.06
N GLU A 188 -18.98 -9.44 22.13
CA GLU A 188 -18.52 -9.18 23.50
C GLU A 188 -17.62 -10.28 24.08
N LYS A 189 -17.64 -11.48 23.49
CA LYS A 189 -16.69 -12.54 23.84
C LYS A 189 -15.24 -12.16 23.57
N GLN A 190 -14.99 -11.25 22.62
CA GLN A 190 -13.65 -10.88 22.17
C GLN A 190 -13.35 -9.39 22.32
N TYR A 191 -14.37 -8.52 22.29
CA TYR A 191 -14.20 -7.08 22.22
C TYR A 191 -15.14 -6.35 23.17
N SER A 192 -14.78 -5.14 23.60
CA SER A 192 -15.77 -4.24 24.20
C SER A 192 -16.74 -3.77 23.12
N VAL A 193 -18.06 -3.84 23.35
CA VAL A 193 -19.05 -3.44 22.35
C VAL A 193 -20.00 -2.43 22.97
N GLN A 194 -20.25 -1.35 22.25
CA GLN A 194 -21.25 -0.34 22.60
C GLN A 194 -22.29 -0.25 21.49
N LYS A 195 -23.51 0.11 21.82
CA LYS A 195 -24.54 0.41 20.82
C LYS A 195 -24.47 1.88 20.44
N ASP A 196 -24.76 2.18 19.19
CA ASP A 196 -24.95 3.56 18.77
C ASP A 196 -26.30 4.10 19.28
N GLU A 197 -26.31 5.35 19.72
CA GLU A 197 -27.51 6.01 20.23
C GLU A 197 -28.47 6.44 19.12
N LEU A 198 -27.98 6.66 17.89
CA LEU A 198 -28.77 7.21 16.78
C LEU A 198 -29.18 6.14 15.77
N VAL A 199 -28.35 5.13 15.56
CA VAL A 199 -28.58 4.06 14.58
C VAL A 199 -28.83 2.73 15.30
N PRO A 200 -30.09 2.25 15.35
CA PRO A 200 -30.47 1.12 16.21
C PRO A 200 -29.75 -0.20 15.94
N ASP A 201 -29.39 -0.47 14.68
CA ASP A 201 -28.69 -1.70 14.25
C ASP A 201 -27.17 -1.51 14.18
N LEU A 202 -26.61 -0.44 14.75
CA LEU A 202 -25.19 -0.15 14.70
C LEU A 202 -24.49 -0.41 16.04
N LEU A 203 -23.42 -1.20 15.98
CA LEU A 203 -22.51 -1.50 17.08
C LEU A 203 -21.17 -0.79 16.87
N ILE A 204 -20.56 -0.37 17.97
CA ILE A 204 -19.31 0.37 18.05
C ILE A 204 -18.31 -0.48 18.83
N LEU A 205 -17.21 -0.83 18.19
CA LEU A 205 -16.11 -1.60 18.76
C LEU A 205 -14.84 -0.75 18.85
N PRO A 206 -13.88 -1.14 19.71
CA PRO A 206 -12.57 -0.53 19.79
C PRO A 206 -11.88 -0.40 18.43
N PRO A 207 -11.03 0.63 18.28
CA PRO A 207 -10.15 0.75 17.14
C PRO A 207 -9.25 -0.47 16.98
N GLY A 208 -8.99 -0.89 15.73
CA GLY A 208 -8.08 -2.00 15.43
C GLY A 208 -8.68 -3.40 15.51
N CYS A 209 -9.96 -3.56 15.87
CA CYS A 209 -10.66 -4.85 15.78
C CYS A 209 -10.66 -5.36 14.33
N ASP A 210 -10.09 -6.55 14.12
CA ASP A 210 -10.14 -7.28 12.85
C ASP A 210 -11.31 -8.27 12.88
N LEU A 211 -12.32 -8.01 12.05
CA LEU A 211 -13.51 -8.83 11.91
C LEU A 211 -13.63 -9.43 10.50
N HIS A 212 -12.65 -9.23 9.62
CA HIS A 212 -12.78 -9.63 8.21
C HIS A 212 -13.04 -11.14 8.03
N ASN A 213 -12.49 -11.96 8.91
CA ASN A 213 -12.69 -13.42 8.92
C ASN A 213 -13.67 -13.90 10.00
N HIS A 214 -14.35 -12.97 10.70
CA HIS A 214 -15.27 -13.34 11.77
C HIS A 214 -16.49 -14.09 11.18
N PRO A 215 -16.96 -15.19 11.80
CA PRO A 215 -18.08 -15.98 11.24
C PRO A 215 -19.32 -15.15 10.91
N LEU A 216 -19.65 -14.16 11.74
CA LEU A 216 -20.78 -13.26 11.51
C LEU A 216 -20.60 -12.32 10.30
N VAL A 217 -19.37 -11.97 9.94
CA VAL A 217 -19.10 -11.19 8.72
C VAL A 217 -19.23 -12.11 7.51
N VAL A 218 -18.60 -13.28 7.57
CA VAL A 218 -18.57 -14.24 6.45
C VAL A 218 -19.98 -14.75 6.10
N ASN A 219 -20.83 -15.02 7.09
CA ASN A 219 -22.20 -15.48 6.84
C ASN A 219 -23.19 -14.32 6.54
N GLY A 220 -22.73 -13.06 6.59
CA GLY A 220 -23.52 -11.87 6.31
C GLY A 220 -24.53 -11.51 7.40
N SER A 221 -24.32 -11.95 8.64
CA SER A 221 -25.11 -11.52 9.80
C SER A 221 -24.71 -10.12 10.29
N ILE A 222 -23.49 -9.67 10.01
CA ILE A 222 -23.03 -8.30 10.29
C ILE A 222 -22.21 -7.74 9.12
N PHE A 223 -22.18 -6.41 8.99
CA PHE A 223 -21.44 -5.67 7.96
C PHE A 223 -20.47 -4.66 8.59
N LEU A 224 -19.26 -4.54 8.03
CA LEU A 224 -18.30 -3.52 8.44
C LEU A 224 -18.63 -2.19 7.72
N GLN A 225 -19.52 -1.41 8.30
CA GLN A 225 -20.07 -0.19 7.69
C GLN A 225 -19.91 1.01 8.63
N GLY A 226 -19.34 2.10 8.13
CA GLY A 226 -19.15 3.32 8.92
C GLY A 226 -20.46 3.98 9.33
N LYS A 227 -20.48 4.66 10.50
CA LYS A 227 -21.68 5.32 11.04
C LYS A 227 -22.40 6.22 10.03
N ALA A 228 -21.67 7.11 9.36
CA ALA A 228 -22.26 8.01 8.36
C ALA A 228 -22.98 7.26 7.24
N SER A 229 -22.42 6.15 6.76
CA SER A 229 -23.05 5.31 5.74
C SER A 229 -24.29 4.60 6.26
N SER A 230 -24.29 4.15 7.51
CA SER A 230 -25.45 3.49 8.13
C SER A 230 -26.58 4.47 8.43
N MET A 231 -26.25 5.73 8.76
CA MET A 231 -27.25 6.78 9.02
C MET A 231 -28.11 7.11 7.79
N VAL A 232 -27.61 6.91 6.56
CA VAL A 232 -28.38 7.25 5.34
C VAL A 232 -29.68 6.44 5.26
N ALA A 233 -29.60 5.13 5.52
CA ALA A 233 -30.79 4.27 5.49
C ALA A 233 -31.74 4.59 6.65
N ALA A 234 -31.20 4.85 7.85
CA ALA A 234 -32.00 5.23 9.02
C ALA A 234 -32.72 6.57 8.81
N ALA A 235 -32.07 7.54 8.17
CA ALA A 235 -32.64 8.85 7.86
C ALA A 235 -33.69 8.80 6.74
N LEU A 236 -33.53 7.90 5.77
CA LEU A 236 -34.51 7.70 4.70
C LEU A 236 -35.79 7.02 5.22
N ASP A 237 -35.68 6.18 6.25
CA ASP A 237 -36.77 5.44 6.90
C ASP A 237 -37.77 4.79 5.90
N PRO A 238 -37.28 3.99 4.93
CA PRO A 238 -38.13 3.40 3.92
C PRO A 238 -39.12 2.41 4.54
N LYS A 239 -40.39 2.46 4.11
CA LYS A 239 -41.42 1.55 4.61
C LYS A 239 -41.58 0.32 3.70
N PRO A 240 -42.01 -0.83 4.26
CA PRO A 240 -42.32 -2.01 3.45
C PRO A 240 -43.30 -1.69 2.32
N GLY A 241 -43.00 -2.19 1.12
CA GLY A 241 -43.80 -1.96 -0.09
C GLY A 241 -43.44 -0.71 -0.89
N TRP A 242 -42.52 0.14 -0.41
CA TRP A 242 -42.02 1.26 -1.19
C TRP A 242 -41.07 0.80 -2.29
N GLU A 243 -41.16 1.43 -3.46
CA GLU A 243 -40.12 1.35 -4.48
C GLU A 243 -39.02 2.38 -4.16
N VAL A 244 -37.83 1.89 -3.85
CA VAL A 244 -36.68 2.73 -3.48
C VAL A 244 -35.59 2.58 -4.52
N VAL A 245 -35.11 3.71 -5.05
CA VAL A 245 -34.01 3.74 -6.02
C VAL A 245 -32.74 4.23 -5.33
N ALA A 246 -31.68 3.41 -5.38
CA ALA A 246 -30.36 3.77 -4.87
C ALA A 246 -29.40 4.09 -6.03
N TYR A 247 -29.06 5.36 -6.20
CA TYR A 247 -28.06 5.80 -7.17
C TYR A 247 -26.64 5.70 -6.58
N ALA A 248 -25.66 5.34 -7.41
CA ALA A 248 -24.23 5.25 -7.06
C ALA A 248 -23.87 4.23 -5.94
N LEU A 249 -24.52 3.06 -5.93
CA LEU A 249 -24.07 1.93 -5.13
C LEU A 249 -22.71 1.41 -5.63
N LEU A 250 -21.63 1.72 -4.91
CA LEU A 250 -20.42 0.91 -4.96
C LEU A 250 -20.65 -0.30 -4.07
N ALA A 251 -20.97 -1.43 -4.69
CA ALA A 251 -20.93 -2.71 -4.04
C ALA A 251 -19.44 -3.05 -3.76
N ASP A 252 -18.93 -2.66 -2.60
CA ASP A 252 -17.73 -3.30 -2.02
C ASP A 252 -18.12 -4.72 -1.56
N ILE A 253 -18.51 -5.56 -2.53
CA ILE A 253 -18.60 -7.00 -2.35
C ILE A 253 -17.18 -7.50 -2.57
N ASP A 254 -16.35 -7.37 -1.54
CA ASP A 254 -15.15 -8.19 -1.43
C ASP A 254 -15.61 -9.64 -1.20
N GLY A 255 -15.41 -10.49 -2.20
CA GLY A 255 -15.42 -11.95 -2.07
C GLY A 255 -14.00 -12.48 -1.88
#